data_AF-A0A3D0T6F9-F1
#
_entry.id   AF-A0A3D0T6F9-F1
#
_cell.length_a   1.000
_cell.length_b   1.000
_cell.length_c   1.000
_cell.angle_alpha   90.00
_cell.angle_beta   90.00
_cell.angle_gamma   90.00
#
_symmetry.space_group_name_H-M   'P 1'
#
loop_
_entity.id
_entity.type
_entity.pdbx_description
1 polymer ?
#
loop_
_entity_poly.entity_id
_entity_poly.type
_entity_poly.pdbx_seq_one_letter_code
_entity_poly.pdbx_strand_id
1 'polypeptide(L)'
;MDNIFIQLAIILGLASVFGFITHKFKLPLLIAYLLGGLLIAAAAIFDPSQSQVLHFLPEIGIAFVLFLVGMEMDLREIRKLGKAILMCSTLQIIISSIVGFVLARLLGFGPTESVYLGVGLSFSSTIVVVKLLLEKNELSSLYGKLAVGILLLEDLVAVLILLGLTVSPSFLHFGFQQAFPIVAFVFKVLLLFGGAFIANRFVLPRVFGAVSESMELLFLTALAWCFIFVSFAISLGFSVVIGAFLAGVGLAASPYHYQIQGKVKP
;
A
#
# COMPACT_ATOMS: atom_id res chain seq x y z
N MET A 1 21.54 17.96 -12.76
CA MET A 1 21.50 18.59 -11.42
C MET A 1 21.41 17.45 -10.43
N ASP A 2 22.55 16.89 -10.07
CA ASP A 2 22.59 15.52 -9.53
C ASP A 2 22.73 15.51 -8.01
N ASN A 3 22.71 16.70 -7.39
CA ASN A 3 22.75 16.83 -5.96
C ASN A 3 21.35 16.55 -5.37
N ILE A 4 21.27 15.45 -4.63
CA ILE A 4 20.08 14.99 -3.90
C ILE A 4 19.46 16.10 -3.04
N PHE A 5 20.27 16.92 -2.37
CA PHE A 5 19.76 18.01 -1.53
C PHE A 5 19.01 19.08 -2.33
N ILE A 6 19.47 19.38 -3.55
CA ILE A 6 18.80 20.34 -4.42
C ILE A 6 17.47 19.76 -4.92
N GLN A 7 17.47 18.48 -5.31
CA GLN A 7 16.23 17.80 -5.73
C GLN A 7 15.21 17.79 -4.60
N LEU A 8 15.62 17.44 -3.37
CA LEU A 8 14.76 17.47 -2.19
C LEU A 8 14.25 18.88 -1.89
N ALA A 9 15.11 19.90 -1.94
CA ALA A 9 14.72 21.28 -1.70
C ALA A 9 13.65 21.75 -2.70
N ILE A 10 13.81 21.39 -3.99
CA ILE A 10 12.83 21.72 -5.04
C ILE A 10 11.52 20.96 -4.82
N ILE A 11 11.57 19.64 -4.61
CA ILE A 11 10.38 18.80 -4.42
C ILE A 11 9.59 19.26 -3.19
N LEU A 12 10.26 19.41 -2.04
CA LEU A 12 9.62 19.84 -0.79
C LEU A 12 9.16 21.30 -0.87
N GLY A 13 9.95 22.17 -1.52
CA GLY A 13 9.57 23.56 -1.75
C GLY A 13 8.30 23.69 -2.58
N LEU A 14 8.22 22.98 -3.71
CA LEU A 14 7.02 22.96 -4.56
C LEU A 14 5.83 22.32 -3.84
N ALA A 15 6.04 21.21 -3.14
CA ALA A 15 4.99 20.57 -2.34
C ALA A 15 4.45 21.50 -1.24
N SER A 16 5.31 22.30 -0.61
CA SER A 16 4.92 23.30 0.39
C SER A 16 4.13 24.45 -0.22
N VAL A 17 4.61 25.03 -1.33
CA VAL A 17 3.93 26.13 -2.02
C VAL A 17 2.56 25.70 -2.55
N PHE A 18 2.50 24.60 -3.32
CA PHE A 18 1.24 24.09 -3.82
C PHE A 18 0.35 23.57 -2.70
N GLY A 19 0.92 22.96 -1.66
CA GLY A 19 0.20 22.47 -0.49
C GLY A 19 -0.52 23.60 0.25
N PHE A 20 0.16 24.74 0.42
CA PHE A 20 -0.43 25.95 1.00
C PHE A 20 -1.61 26.46 0.15
N ILE A 21 -1.44 26.49 -1.18
CA ILE A 21 -2.50 26.90 -2.11
C ILE A 21 -3.70 25.96 -2.01
N THR A 22 -3.49 24.64 -2.15
CA THR A 22 -4.59 23.66 -2.10
C THR A 22 -5.28 23.66 -0.74
N HIS A 23 -4.52 23.82 0.34
CA HIS A 23 -5.08 23.92 1.70
C HIS A 23 -6.02 25.12 1.83
N LYS A 24 -5.64 26.28 1.28
CA LYS A 24 -6.50 27.48 1.25
C LYS A 24 -7.82 27.25 0.50
N PHE A 25 -7.79 26.44 -0.55
CA PHE A 25 -8.98 26.05 -1.33
C PHE A 25 -9.72 24.82 -0.77
N LYS A 26 -9.31 24.28 0.39
CA LYS A 26 -9.86 23.03 0.98
C LYS A 26 -9.79 21.83 0.04
N LEU A 27 -8.81 21.84 -0.86
CA LEU A 27 -8.53 20.74 -1.78
C LEU A 27 -7.60 19.71 -1.10
N PRO A 28 -7.73 18.41 -1.41
CA PRO A 28 -6.80 17.40 -0.94
C PRO A 28 -5.35 17.73 -1.32
N LEU A 29 -4.42 17.53 -0.36
CA LEU A 29 -2.98 17.77 -0.55
C LEU A 29 -2.38 16.96 -1.71
N LEU A 30 -3.01 15.86 -2.11
CA LEU A 30 -2.59 15.07 -3.25
C LEU A 30 -2.55 15.88 -4.55
N ILE A 31 -3.49 16.82 -4.73
CA ILE A 31 -3.53 17.69 -5.91
C ILE A 31 -2.27 18.55 -5.98
N ALA A 32 -1.79 19.06 -4.83
CA ALA A 32 -0.55 19.83 -4.77
C ALA A 32 0.66 19.01 -5.21
N TYR A 33 0.73 17.74 -4.83
CA TYR A 33 1.85 16.87 -5.21
C TYR A 33 1.84 16.54 -6.70
N LEU A 34 0.66 16.31 -7.28
CA LEU A 34 0.51 16.09 -8.72
C LEU A 34 0.91 17.34 -9.52
N LEU A 35 0.49 18.53 -9.09
CA LEU A 35 0.88 19.80 -9.71
C LEU A 35 2.39 20.04 -9.58
N GLY A 36 2.98 19.75 -8.43
CA GLY A 36 4.43 19.83 -8.20
C GLY A 36 5.20 18.92 -9.16
N GLY A 37 4.82 17.65 -9.24
CA GLY A 37 5.44 16.69 -10.17
C GLY A 37 5.26 17.07 -11.64
N LEU A 38 4.06 17.52 -12.02
CA LEU A 38 3.78 18.00 -13.38
C LEU A 38 4.65 19.21 -13.73
N LEU A 39 4.83 20.16 -12.81
CA LEU A 39 5.66 21.34 -13.05
C LEU A 39 7.13 20.97 -13.18
N ILE A 40 7.64 20.08 -12.32
CA ILE A 40 9.02 19.57 -12.42
C ILE A 40 9.26 18.94 -13.79
N ALA A 41 8.33 18.10 -14.26
CA ALA A 41 8.42 17.45 -15.56
C ALA A 41 8.29 18.45 -16.72
N ALA A 42 7.28 19.32 -16.71
CA ALA A 42 6.99 20.26 -17.79
C ALA A 42 8.08 21.34 -17.95
N ALA A 43 8.64 21.82 -16.84
CA ALA A 43 9.71 22.80 -16.85
C ALA A 43 11.12 22.17 -16.98
N ALA A 44 11.20 20.84 -17.12
CA ALA A 44 12.46 20.08 -17.23
C ALA A 44 13.50 20.47 -16.16
N ILE A 45 13.05 20.72 -14.93
CA ILE A 45 13.90 21.23 -13.84
C ILE A 45 15.03 20.24 -13.54
N PHE A 46 14.72 18.95 -13.57
CA PHE A 46 15.68 17.85 -13.60
C PHE A 46 15.02 16.63 -14.24
N ASP A 47 15.82 15.67 -14.74
CA ASP A 47 15.31 14.44 -15.34
C ASP A 47 14.74 13.53 -14.25
N PRO A 48 13.41 13.30 -14.21
CA PRO A 48 12.80 12.46 -13.19
C PRO A 48 13.26 10.99 -13.30
N SER A 49 13.61 10.52 -14.50
CA SER A 49 13.98 9.13 -14.76
C SER A 49 15.35 8.75 -14.21
N GLN A 50 16.20 9.74 -13.96
CA GLN A 50 17.54 9.54 -13.39
C GLN A 50 17.60 9.87 -11.89
N SER A 51 16.51 10.37 -11.30
CA SER A 51 16.48 10.75 -9.90
C SER A 51 16.21 9.55 -9.00
N GLN A 52 17.26 9.05 -8.35
CA GLN A 52 17.13 8.03 -7.30
C GLN A 52 16.20 8.47 -6.17
N VAL A 53 16.17 9.78 -5.87
CA VAL A 53 15.30 10.36 -4.83
C VAL A 53 13.83 10.16 -5.16
N LEU A 54 13.43 10.41 -6.42
CA LEU A 54 12.05 10.23 -6.87
C LEU A 54 11.63 8.76 -6.92
N HIS A 55 12.58 7.83 -7.01
CA HIS A 55 12.28 6.40 -6.96
C HIS A 55 12.17 5.89 -5.52
N PHE A 56 13.15 6.15 -4.65
CA PHE A 56 13.21 5.53 -3.33
C PHE A 56 12.40 6.25 -2.26
N LEU A 57 12.38 7.59 -2.27
CA LEU A 57 11.75 8.35 -1.19
C LEU A 57 10.24 8.13 -1.09
N PRO A 58 9.47 8.07 -2.20
CA PRO A 58 8.04 7.77 -2.13
C PRO A 58 7.76 6.38 -1.56
N GLU A 59 8.53 5.36 -1.93
CA GLU A 59 8.35 3.99 -1.41
C GLU A 59 8.54 3.92 0.10
N ILE A 60 9.58 4.59 0.63
CA ILE A 60 9.83 4.68 2.07
C ILE A 60 8.71 5.45 2.77
N GLY A 61 8.28 6.58 2.21
CA GLY A 61 7.18 7.37 2.76
C GLY A 61 5.88 6.58 2.82
N ILE A 62 5.54 5.84 1.76
CA ILE A 62 4.37 4.96 1.70
C ILE A 62 4.48 3.84 2.74
N ALA A 63 5.65 3.23 2.87
CA ALA A 63 5.89 2.21 3.90
C ALA A 63 5.62 2.77 5.29
N PHE A 64 6.14 3.95 5.64
CA PHE A 64 5.92 4.53 6.96
C PHE A 64 4.46 4.93 7.23
N VAL A 65 3.76 5.48 6.24
CA VAL A 65 2.33 5.79 6.36
C VAL A 65 1.54 4.52 6.67
N LEU A 66 1.79 3.44 5.93
CA LEU A 66 1.03 2.19 6.11
C LEU A 66 1.46 1.39 7.32
N PHE A 67 2.72 1.51 7.73
CA PHE A 67 3.19 1.01 9.00
C PHE A 67 2.48 1.69 10.16
N LEU A 68 2.37 3.02 10.14
CA LEU A 68 1.62 3.78 11.15
C LEU A 68 0.14 3.37 11.18
N VAL A 69 -0.47 3.22 10.00
CA VAL A 69 -1.86 2.75 9.87
C VAL A 69 -2.01 1.36 10.47
N GLY A 70 -1.11 0.43 10.13
CA GLY A 70 -1.13 -0.91 10.68
C GLY A 70 -0.99 -0.92 12.20
N MET A 71 -0.13 -0.06 12.73
CA MET A 71 0.03 0.12 14.17
C MET A 71 -1.26 0.61 14.85
N GLU A 72 -2.03 1.50 14.22
CA GLU A 72 -3.30 2.03 14.76
C GLU A 72 -4.47 1.05 14.73
N MET A 73 -4.35 -0.05 13.98
CA MET A 73 -5.47 -0.96 13.74
C MET A 73 -5.48 -2.16 14.68
N ASP A 74 -6.66 -2.46 15.26
CA ASP A 74 -6.89 -3.73 15.95
C ASP A 74 -7.26 -4.84 14.95
N LEU A 75 -6.32 -5.78 14.77
CA LEU A 75 -6.48 -7.00 13.99
C LEU A 75 -7.74 -7.81 14.35
N ARG A 76 -8.14 -7.79 15.62
CA ARG A 76 -9.35 -8.50 16.08
C ARG A 76 -10.61 -7.88 15.50
N GLU A 77 -10.63 -6.57 15.36
CA GLU A 77 -11.76 -5.85 14.77
C GLU A 77 -11.81 -6.03 13.25
N ILE A 78 -10.66 -5.99 12.56
CA ILE A 78 -10.60 -6.32 11.12
C ILE A 78 -11.09 -7.74 10.87
N ARG A 79 -10.65 -8.72 11.68
CA ARG A 79 -11.07 -10.13 11.53
C ARG A 79 -12.58 -10.30 11.65
N LYS A 80 -13.25 -9.57 12.56
CA LYS A 80 -14.72 -9.57 12.69
C LYS A 80 -15.41 -9.06 11.42
N LEU A 81 -14.76 -8.15 10.70
CA LEU A 81 -15.26 -7.58 9.45
C LEU A 81 -14.86 -8.40 8.21
N GLY A 82 -14.08 -9.48 8.36
CA GLY A 82 -13.48 -10.21 7.23
C GLY A 82 -14.49 -10.70 6.19
N LYS A 83 -15.67 -11.17 6.61
CA LYS A 83 -16.73 -11.60 5.67
C LYS A 83 -17.28 -10.42 4.87
N ALA A 84 -17.50 -9.27 5.50
CA ALA A 84 -17.95 -8.06 4.83
C ALA A 84 -16.88 -7.55 3.86
N ILE A 85 -15.62 -7.49 4.31
CA ILE A 85 -14.48 -7.08 3.50
C ILE A 85 -14.37 -7.94 2.23
N LEU A 86 -14.43 -9.26 2.36
CA LEU A 86 -14.32 -10.20 1.23
C LEU A 86 -15.50 -10.09 0.26
N MET A 87 -16.72 -9.97 0.79
CA MET A 87 -17.92 -9.83 -0.04
C MET A 87 -17.93 -8.50 -0.78
N CYS A 88 -17.63 -7.40 -0.08
CA CYS A 88 -17.60 -6.05 -0.66
C CYS A 88 -16.50 -5.92 -1.72
N SER A 89 -15.26 -6.36 -1.44
CA SER A 89 -14.17 -6.26 -2.41
C SER A 89 -14.46 -7.10 -3.66
N THR A 90 -14.92 -8.35 -3.49
CA THR A 90 -15.22 -9.23 -4.64
C THR A 90 -16.34 -8.66 -5.49
N LEU A 91 -17.42 -8.18 -4.87
CA LEU A 91 -18.55 -7.61 -5.58
C LEU A 91 -18.17 -6.30 -6.28
N GLN A 92 -17.42 -5.43 -5.61
CA GLN A 92 -16.94 -4.17 -6.17
C GLN A 92 -16.02 -4.42 -7.37
N ILE A 93 -15.05 -5.33 -7.29
CA ILE A 93 -14.11 -5.65 -8.38
C ILE A 93 -14.89 -6.19 -9.60
N ILE A 94 -15.84 -7.10 -9.38
CA ILE A 94 -16.64 -7.68 -10.47
C ILE A 94 -17.48 -6.61 -11.15
N ILE A 95 -18.24 -5.82 -10.38
CA ILE A 95 -19.13 -4.79 -10.94
C ILE A 95 -18.31 -3.74 -11.70
N SER A 96 -17.25 -3.23 -11.11
CA SER A 96 -16.40 -2.22 -11.74
C SER A 96 -15.70 -2.76 -13.00
N SER A 97 -15.25 -4.01 -12.98
CA SER A 97 -14.69 -4.68 -14.16
C SER A 97 -15.70 -4.81 -15.30
N ILE A 98 -16.93 -5.21 -14.99
CA ILE A 98 -18.00 -5.33 -15.99
C ILE A 98 -18.34 -3.95 -16.58
N VAL A 99 -18.52 -2.95 -15.72
CA VAL A 99 -18.82 -1.58 -16.16
C VAL A 99 -17.69 -1.04 -17.04
N GLY A 100 -16.44 -1.20 -16.62
CA GLY A 100 -15.27 -0.78 -17.40
C GLY A 100 -15.14 -1.52 -18.73
N PHE A 101 -15.43 -2.83 -18.76
CA PHE A 101 -15.47 -3.61 -20.00
C PHE A 101 -16.53 -3.08 -20.98
N VAL A 102 -17.75 -2.83 -20.50
CA VAL A 102 -18.84 -2.30 -21.33
C VAL A 102 -18.48 -0.93 -21.88
N LEU A 103 -17.92 -0.03 -21.05
CA LEU A 103 -17.47 1.28 -21.47
C LEU A 103 -16.36 1.18 -22.54
N ALA A 104 -15.38 0.30 -22.36
CA ALA A 104 -14.32 0.09 -23.36
C ALA A 104 -14.88 -0.44 -24.69
N ARG A 105 -15.85 -1.36 -24.66
CA ARG A 105 -16.52 -1.83 -25.87
C ARG A 105 -17.28 -0.72 -26.58
N LEU A 106 -17.95 0.16 -25.84
CA LEU A 106 -18.65 1.32 -26.41
C LEU A 106 -17.69 2.34 -27.04
N LEU A 107 -16.46 2.46 -26.52
CA LEU A 107 -15.39 3.29 -27.09
C LEU A 107 -14.70 2.65 -28.31
N GLY A 108 -15.11 1.45 -28.73
CA GLY A 108 -14.59 0.78 -29.92
C GLY A 108 -13.37 -0.12 -29.69
N PHE A 109 -12.97 -0.36 -28.43
CA PHE A 109 -11.88 -1.30 -28.14
C PHE A 109 -12.29 -2.75 -28.43
N GLY A 110 -11.32 -3.58 -28.81
CA GLY A 110 -11.54 -5.01 -29.00
C GLY A 110 -11.90 -5.73 -27.68
N PRO A 111 -12.38 -6.99 -27.75
CA PRO A 111 -12.82 -7.73 -26.56
C PRO A 111 -11.69 -7.92 -25.54
N THR A 112 -10.48 -8.23 -26.02
CA THR A 112 -9.30 -8.43 -25.18
C THR A 112 -8.90 -7.16 -24.46
N GLU A 113 -8.74 -6.06 -25.18
CA GLU A 113 -8.38 -4.75 -24.65
C GLU A 113 -9.43 -4.27 -23.64
N SER A 114 -10.70 -4.52 -23.92
CA SER A 114 -11.80 -4.16 -23.03
C SER A 114 -11.75 -4.92 -21.70
N VAL A 115 -11.30 -6.18 -21.68
CA VAL A 115 -11.10 -6.93 -20.44
C VAL A 115 -9.95 -6.31 -19.64
N TYR A 116 -8.82 -6.03 -20.28
CA TYR A 116 -7.68 -5.37 -19.62
C TYR A 116 -8.07 -4.02 -19.01
N LEU A 117 -8.79 -3.19 -19.77
CA LEU A 117 -9.26 -1.88 -19.31
C LEU A 117 -10.30 -2.01 -18.19
N GLY A 118 -11.25 -2.94 -18.32
CA GLY A 118 -12.26 -3.18 -17.29
C GLY A 118 -11.63 -3.57 -15.96
N VAL A 119 -10.76 -4.57 -15.99
CA VAL A 119 -10.01 -5.03 -14.81
C VAL A 119 -9.11 -3.91 -14.26
N GLY A 120 -8.40 -3.19 -15.11
CA GLY A 120 -7.52 -2.09 -14.68
C GLY A 120 -8.26 -0.96 -13.96
N LEU A 121 -9.51 -0.68 -14.36
CA LEU A 121 -10.38 0.32 -13.72
C LEU A 121 -11.01 -0.16 -12.40
N SER A 122 -10.89 -1.45 -12.06
CA SER A 122 -11.53 -2.00 -10.86
C SER A 122 -10.77 -1.70 -9.56
N PHE A 123 -9.47 -1.42 -9.65
CA PHE A 123 -8.61 -1.24 -8.48
C PHE A 123 -8.62 0.19 -7.95
N SER A 124 -8.69 0.33 -6.64
CA SER A 124 -8.59 1.62 -5.96
C SER A 124 -7.16 1.97 -5.57
N SER A 125 -6.91 3.26 -5.33
CA SER A 125 -5.60 3.73 -4.85
C SER A 125 -5.52 3.68 -3.32
N THR A 126 -4.87 2.66 -2.78
CA THR A 126 -4.73 2.42 -1.34
C THR A 126 -4.13 3.62 -0.59
N ILE A 127 -3.05 4.19 -1.11
CA ILE A 127 -2.34 5.32 -0.48
C ILE A 127 -3.27 6.53 -0.29
N VAL A 128 -4.08 6.83 -1.30
CA VAL A 128 -4.94 8.01 -1.31
C VAL A 128 -6.04 7.89 -0.27
N VAL A 129 -6.75 6.76 -0.28
CA VAL A 129 -7.85 6.52 0.66
C VAL A 129 -7.33 6.47 2.09
N VAL A 130 -6.23 5.76 2.33
CA VAL A 130 -5.63 5.66 3.66
C VAL A 130 -5.17 7.02 4.17
N LYS A 131 -4.51 7.82 3.33
CA LYS A 131 -4.06 9.16 3.70
C LYS A 131 -5.24 10.08 4.05
N LEU A 132 -6.33 10.03 3.28
CA LEU A 132 -7.53 10.81 3.57
C LEU A 132 -8.19 10.40 4.90
N LEU A 133 -8.24 9.10 5.20
CA LEU A 133 -8.76 8.60 6.49
C LEU A 133 -7.87 9.02 7.66
N LEU A 134 -6.54 9.02 7.49
CA LEU A 134 -5.58 9.54 8.46
C LEU A 134 -5.80 11.02 8.75
N GLU A 135 -5.86 11.85 7.70
CA GLU A 135 -6.05 13.31 7.82
C GLU A 135 -7.36 13.67 8.55
N LYS A 136 -8.39 12.82 8.41
CA LYS A 136 -9.67 12.99 9.12
C LYS A 136 -9.71 12.33 10.50
N ASN A 137 -8.67 11.61 10.93
CA ASN A 137 -8.67 10.75 12.12
C ASN A 137 -9.80 9.69 12.12
N GLU A 138 -10.12 9.16 10.94
CA GLU A 138 -11.24 8.24 10.71
C GLU A 138 -10.79 6.79 10.47
N LEU A 139 -9.49 6.49 10.57
CA LEU A 139 -8.95 5.13 10.36
C LEU A 139 -9.56 4.08 11.30
N SER A 140 -9.78 4.43 12.56
CA SER A 140 -10.32 3.53 13.58
C SER A 140 -11.84 3.38 13.50
N SER A 141 -12.50 4.15 12.64
CA SER A 141 -13.95 4.03 12.40
C SER A 141 -14.30 2.71 11.73
N LEU A 142 -15.58 2.33 11.79
CA LEU A 142 -16.07 1.11 11.14
C LEU A 142 -15.81 1.12 9.62
N TYR A 143 -16.11 2.22 8.94
CA TYR A 143 -15.89 2.33 7.50
C TYR A 143 -14.40 2.48 7.16
N GLY A 144 -13.60 3.10 8.02
CA GLY A 144 -12.14 3.18 7.85
C GLY A 144 -11.53 1.78 7.86
N LYS A 145 -11.88 0.96 8.85
CA LYS A 145 -11.46 -0.44 8.94
C LYS A 145 -11.92 -1.29 7.76
N LEU A 146 -13.18 -1.11 7.33
CA LEU A 146 -13.70 -1.77 6.12
C LEU A 146 -12.93 -1.34 4.88
N ALA A 147 -12.71 -0.04 4.69
CA ALA A 147 -11.99 0.51 3.53
C ALA A 147 -10.56 -0.03 3.46
N VAL A 148 -9.79 0.06 4.55
CA VAL A 148 -8.41 -0.48 4.60
C VAL A 148 -8.41 -1.99 4.32
N GLY A 149 -9.35 -2.73 4.90
CA GLY A 149 -9.48 -4.17 4.65
C GLY A 149 -9.78 -4.50 3.18
N ILE A 150 -10.69 -3.75 2.55
CA ILE A 150 -11.05 -3.90 1.13
C ILE A 150 -9.82 -3.62 0.26
N LEU A 151 -9.12 -2.51 0.51
CA LEU A 151 -7.91 -2.12 -0.24
C LEU A 151 -6.80 -3.17 -0.15
N LEU A 152 -6.60 -3.79 1.01
CA LEU A 152 -5.62 -4.88 1.16
C LEU A 152 -6.01 -6.14 0.40
N LEU A 153 -7.31 -6.47 0.35
CA LEU A 153 -7.79 -7.57 -0.50
C LEU A 153 -7.67 -7.22 -1.98
N GLU A 154 -7.96 -5.99 -2.38
CA GLU A 154 -7.77 -5.51 -3.75
C GLU A 154 -6.31 -5.66 -4.19
N ASP A 155 -5.34 -5.24 -3.37
CA ASP A 155 -3.90 -5.41 -3.65
C ASP A 155 -3.54 -6.90 -3.87
N LEU A 156 -4.07 -7.81 -3.04
CA LEU A 156 -3.82 -9.26 -3.21
C LEU A 156 -4.46 -9.82 -4.49
N VAL A 157 -5.68 -9.39 -4.81
CA VAL A 157 -6.36 -9.77 -6.05
C VAL A 157 -5.64 -9.18 -7.26
N ALA A 158 -5.13 -7.96 -7.17
CA ALA A 158 -4.34 -7.33 -8.23
C ALA A 158 -3.09 -8.16 -8.55
N VAL A 159 -2.34 -8.60 -7.55
CA VAL A 159 -1.18 -9.48 -7.75
C VAL A 159 -1.60 -10.79 -8.41
N LEU A 160 -2.72 -11.41 -7.98
CA LEU A 160 -3.25 -12.62 -8.62
C LEU A 160 -3.58 -12.41 -10.10
N ILE A 161 -4.25 -11.31 -10.41
CA ILE A 161 -4.64 -11.01 -11.78
C ILE A 161 -3.40 -10.72 -12.63
N LEU A 162 -2.44 -9.92 -12.13
CA LEU A 162 -1.17 -9.66 -12.82
C LEU A 162 -0.36 -10.93 -13.08
N LEU A 163 -0.33 -11.87 -12.13
CA LEU A 163 0.27 -13.18 -12.33
C LEU A 163 -0.46 -13.99 -13.41
N GLY A 164 -1.79 -13.95 -13.42
CA GLY A 164 -2.60 -14.54 -14.49
C GLY A 164 -2.28 -13.95 -15.87
N LEU A 165 -2.16 -12.62 -15.95
CA LEU A 165 -1.89 -11.88 -17.18
C LEU A 165 -0.49 -12.17 -17.74
N THR A 166 0.50 -12.40 -16.86
CA THR A 166 1.90 -12.66 -17.26
C THR A 166 2.16 -14.11 -17.66
N VAL A 167 1.38 -15.08 -17.15
CA VAL A 167 1.60 -16.51 -17.42
C VAL A 167 0.94 -16.98 -18.72
N SER A 168 -0.07 -16.28 -19.25
CA SER A 168 -0.60 -16.59 -20.58
C SER A 168 -1.36 -15.43 -21.24
N PRO A 169 -1.12 -15.13 -22.53
CA PRO A 169 -1.99 -14.22 -23.31
C PRO A 169 -3.41 -14.77 -23.50
N SER A 170 -3.63 -16.05 -23.17
CA SER A 170 -4.89 -16.79 -23.38
C SER A 170 -5.51 -17.19 -22.05
N PHE A 171 -6.24 -16.27 -21.40
CA PHE A 171 -6.94 -16.46 -20.12
C PHE A 171 -7.91 -17.65 -20.04
N LEU A 172 -8.25 -18.28 -21.17
CA LEU A 172 -9.34 -19.25 -21.29
C LEU A 172 -8.90 -20.72 -21.38
N HIS A 173 -7.60 -21.03 -21.39
CA HIS A 173 -7.12 -22.41 -21.46
C HIS A 173 -6.58 -22.88 -20.10
N PHE A 174 -7.46 -23.13 -19.14
CA PHE A 174 -7.10 -23.73 -17.84
C PHE A 174 -6.63 -25.19 -18.01
N GLY A 175 -5.33 -25.40 -18.22
CA GLY A 175 -4.67 -26.71 -18.23
C GLY A 175 -3.87 -26.98 -16.94
N PHE A 176 -3.48 -28.24 -16.70
CA PHE A 176 -2.69 -28.67 -15.54
C PHE A 176 -1.34 -27.94 -15.36
N GLN A 177 -0.75 -27.40 -16.44
CA GLN A 177 0.47 -26.57 -16.37
C GLN A 177 0.23 -25.19 -15.73
N GLN A 178 -1.02 -24.73 -15.61
CA GLN A 178 -1.39 -23.43 -15.03
C GLN A 178 -1.75 -23.49 -13.54
N ALA A 179 -1.83 -24.68 -12.94
CA ALA A 179 -2.11 -24.82 -11.50
C ALA A 179 -0.89 -24.42 -10.64
N PHE A 180 0.32 -24.60 -11.15
CA PHE A 180 1.58 -24.31 -10.44
C PHE A 180 1.71 -22.85 -9.94
N PRO A 181 1.46 -21.81 -10.75
CA PRO A 181 1.54 -20.41 -10.30
C PRO A 181 0.49 -20.05 -9.25
N ILE A 182 -0.72 -20.62 -9.33
CA ILE A 182 -1.79 -20.37 -8.35
C ILE A 182 -1.42 -21.02 -7.02
N VAL A 183 -0.95 -22.27 -7.03
CA VAL A 183 -0.48 -22.97 -5.83
C VAL A 183 0.71 -22.24 -5.21
N ALA A 184 1.66 -21.77 -6.03
CA ALA A 184 2.80 -20.98 -5.56
C ALA A 184 2.35 -19.65 -4.92
N PHE A 185 1.33 -18.98 -5.47
CA PHE A 185 0.78 -17.77 -4.88
C PHE A 185 0.10 -18.04 -3.54
N VAL A 186 -0.77 -19.06 -3.45
CA VAL A 186 -1.41 -19.44 -2.19
C VAL A 186 -0.36 -19.76 -1.13
N PHE A 187 0.71 -20.47 -1.52
CA PHE A 187 1.85 -20.73 -0.64
C PHE A 187 2.55 -19.44 -0.20
N LYS A 188 2.83 -18.49 -1.11
CA LYS A 188 3.42 -17.18 -0.78
C LYS A 188 2.55 -16.37 0.19
N VAL A 189 1.23 -16.35 -0.01
CA VAL A 189 0.29 -15.68 0.90
C VAL A 189 0.34 -16.34 2.27
N LEU A 190 0.27 -17.68 2.33
CA LEU A 190 0.35 -18.41 3.58
C LEU A 190 1.68 -18.16 4.31
N LEU A 191 2.78 -18.07 3.55
CA LEU A 191 4.12 -17.78 4.06
C LEU A 191 4.21 -16.35 4.62
N LEU A 192 3.65 -15.36 3.91
CA LEU A 192 3.62 -13.96 4.38
C LEU A 192 2.80 -13.82 5.67
N PHE A 193 1.54 -14.25 5.65
CA PHE A 193 0.63 -14.11 6.80
C PHE A 193 1.03 -15.02 7.96
N GLY A 194 1.49 -16.24 7.66
CA GLY A 194 2.01 -17.19 8.65
C GLY A 194 3.31 -16.69 9.28
N GLY A 195 4.22 -16.15 8.46
CA GLY A 195 5.44 -15.48 8.91
C GLY A 195 5.11 -14.29 9.82
N ALA A 196 4.16 -13.44 9.45
CA ALA A 196 3.70 -12.32 10.26
C ALA A 196 3.12 -12.79 11.60
N PHE A 197 2.31 -13.84 11.59
CA PHE A 197 1.72 -14.40 12.80
C PHE A 197 2.78 -14.98 13.75
N ILE A 198 3.71 -15.78 13.22
CA ILE A 198 4.81 -16.38 14.01
C ILE A 198 5.71 -15.28 14.57
N ALA A 199 6.10 -14.32 13.73
CA ALA A 199 7.01 -13.26 14.12
C ALA A 199 6.35 -12.35 15.18
N ASN A 200 5.06 -12.06 15.06
CA ASN A 200 4.30 -11.35 16.08
C ASN A 200 4.19 -12.14 17.39
N ARG A 201 3.96 -13.47 17.34
CA ARG A 201 3.79 -14.27 18.55
C ARG A 201 5.10 -14.53 19.30
N PHE A 202 6.22 -14.70 18.61
CA PHE A 202 7.46 -15.21 19.20
C PHE A 202 8.64 -14.25 19.16
N VAL A 203 8.76 -13.43 18.12
CA VAL A 203 9.90 -12.53 17.90
C VAL A 203 9.64 -11.18 18.54
N LEU A 204 8.49 -10.55 18.24
CA LEU A 204 8.15 -9.21 18.75
C LEU A 204 8.21 -9.11 20.28
N PRO A 205 7.61 -10.01 21.09
CA PRO A 205 7.62 -9.86 22.53
C PRO A 205 9.03 -9.97 23.14
N ARG A 206 9.90 -10.81 22.55
CA ARG A 206 11.27 -10.99 23.03
C ARG A 206 12.16 -9.81 22.67
N VAL A 207 12.13 -9.40 21.41
CA VAL A 207 12.98 -8.32 20.90
C VAL A 207 12.57 -7.00 21.56
N PHE A 208 11.28 -6.64 21.49
CA PHE A 208 10.81 -5.37 22.08
C PHE A 208 10.83 -5.37 23.60
N GLY A 209 10.72 -6.54 24.26
CA GLY A 209 10.96 -6.66 25.69
C GLY A 209 12.40 -6.31 26.06
N ALA A 210 13.38 -6.80 25.29
CA ALA A 210 14.81 -6.57 25.56
C ALA A 210 15.25 -5.11 25.32
N VAL A 211 14.63 -4.40 24.37
CA VAL A 211 14.97 -2.98 24.08
C VAL A 211 14.05 -1.97 24.78
N SER A 212 13.13 -2.44 25.63
CA SER A 212 12.07 -1.60 26.23
C SER A 212 12.57 -0.48 27.14
N GLU A 213 13.79 -0.58 27.66
CA GLU A 213 14.37 0.40 28.58
C GLU A 213 14.76 1.72 27.89
N SER A 214 14.95 1.73 26.55
CA SER A 214 15.29 2.93 25.79
C SER A 214 14.28 3.21 24.68
N MET A 215 13.66 4.38 24.75
CA MET A 215 12.76 4.91 23.72
C MET A 215 13.43 5.01 22.34
N GLU A 216 14.73 5.29 22.29
CA GLU A 216 15.47 5.39 21.02
C GLU A 216 15.70 3.99 20.42
N LEU A 217 16.06 3.01 21.24
CA LEU A 217 16.23 1.63 20.79
C LEU A 217 14.89 1.03 20.35
N LEU A 218 13.79 1.31 21.06
CA LEU A 218 12.45 0.90 20.66
C LEU A 218 12.08 1.44 19.26
N PHE A 219 12.35 2.72 19.00
CA PHE A 219 12.08 3.35 17.72
C PHE A 219 12.94 2.75 16.59
N LEU A 220 14.25 2.63 16.79
CA LEU A 220 15.15 2.00 15.81
C LEU A 220 14.74 0.56 15.50
N THR A 221 14.35 -0.19 16.54
CA THR A 221 13.88 -1.58 16.39
C THR A 221 12.56 -1.65 15.62
N ALA A 222 11.64 -0.70 15.85
CA ALA A 222 10.39 -0.60 15.09
C ALA A 222 10.62 -0.31 13.61
N LEU A 223 11.53 0.62 13.29
CA LEU A 223 11.91 0.89 11.91
C LEU A 223 12.60 -0.30 11.25
N ALA A 224 13.56 -0.92 11.95
CA ALA A 224 14.24 -2.11 11.46
C ALA A 224 13.24 -3.24 11.18
N TRP A 225 12.28 -3.45 12.09
CA TRP A 225 11.19 -4.40 11.89
C TRP A 225 10.36 -4.08 10.64
N CYS A 226 9.94 -2.82 10.47
CA CYS A 226 9.20 -2.39 9.28
C CYS A 226 9.96 -2.74 8.00
N PHE A 227 11.24 -2.37 7.89
CA PHE A 227 12.05 -2.64 6.70
C PHE A 227 12.30 -4.13 6.47
N ILE A 228 12.56 -4.92 7.52
CA ILE A 228 12.73 -6.38 7.40
C ILE A 228 11.46 -7.01 6.84
N PHE A 229 10.29 -6.62 7.37
CA PHE A 229 9.02 -7.20 6.96
C PHE A 229 8.62 -6.77 5.53
N VAL A 230 8.85 -5.51 5.17
CA VAL A 230 8.65 -5.00 3.81
C VAL A 230 9.55 -5.76 2.83
N SER A 231 10.84 -5.92 3.16
CA SER A 231 11.79 -6.65 2.31
C SER A 231 11.37 -8.10 2.10
N PHE A 232 10.88 -8.74 3.16
CA PHE A 232 10.31 -10.08 3.09
C PHE A 232 9.08 -10.16 2.18
N ALA A 233 8.14 -9.22 2.30
CA ALA A 233 6.97 -9.14 1.45
C ALA A 233 7.33 -8.94 -0.04
N ILE A 234 8.27 -8.03 -0.33
CA ILE A 234 8.77 -7.79 -1.69
C ILE A 234 9.43 -9.05 -2.25
N SER A 235 10.23 -9.77 -1.46
CA SER A 235 10.87 -11.02 -1.91
C SER A 235 9.86 -12.11 -2.32
N LEU A 236 8.65 -12.07 -1.75
CA LEU A 236 7.55 -12.96 -2.11
C LEU A 236 6.74 -12.45 -3.31
N GLY A 237 6.96 -11.19 -3.73
CA GLY A 237 6.27 -10.54 -4.85
C GLY A 237 5.04 -9.73 -4.45
N PHE A 238 4.92 -9.36 -3.16
CA PHE A 238 3.86 -8.47 -2.67
C PHE A 238 4.29 -7.01 -2.69
N SER A 239 3.30 -6.11 -2.64
CA SER A 239 3.54 -4.66 -2.58
C SER A 239 4.19 -4.23 -1.26
N VAL A 240 4.94 -3.12 -1.30
CA VAL A 240 5.44 -2.41 -0.12
C VAL A 240 4.30 -2.13 0.87
N VAL A 241 3.12 -1.85 0.33
CA VAL A 241 1.88 -1.53 1.05
C VAL A 241 1.50 -2.65 2.03
N ILE A 242 1.35 -3.87 1.52
CA ILE A 242 0.97 -5.03 2.35
C ILE A 242 2.06 -5.32 3.40
N GLY A 243 3.33 -5.29 3.00
CA GLY A 243 4.45 -5.58 3.90
C GLY A 243 4.51 -4.62 5.08
N ALA A 244 4.43 -3.32 4.80
CA ALA A 244 4.48 -2.28 5.82
C ALA A 244 3.25 -2.31 6.74
N PHE A 245 2.07 -2.51 6.16
CA PHE A 245 0.83 -2.66 6.92
C PHE A 245 0.91 -3.84 7.90
N LEU A 246 1.31 -5.02 7.43
CA LEU A 246 1.44 -6.21 8.28
C LEU A 246 2.52 -6.04 9.36
N ALA A 247 3.61 -5.33 9.04
CA ALA A 247 4.65 -5.01 10.02
C ALA A 247 4.09 -4.17 11.17
N GLY A 248 3.32 -3.12 10.84
CA GLY A 248 2.70 -2.22 11.81
C GLY A 248 1.66 -2.92 12.65
N VAL A 249 0.81 -3.72 12.02
CA VAL A 249 -0.19 -4.57 12.68
C VAL A 249 0.46 -5.55 13.67
N GLY A 250 1.64 -6.07 13.35
CA GLY A 250 2.43 -6.87 14.29
C GLY A 250 2.75 -6.10 15.57
N LEU A 251 3.21 -4.85 15.44
CA LEU A 251 3.54 -4.00 16.58
C LEU A 251 2.33 -3.46 17.34
N ALA A 252 1.17 -3.34 16.70
CA ALA A 252 -0.08 -2.91 17.35
C ALA A 252 -0.43 -3.78 18.57
N ALA A 253 -0.05 -5.06 18.54
CA ALA A 253 -0.28 -6.00 19.64
C ALA A 253 0.73 -5.85 20.80
N SER A 254 1.80 -5.07 20.62
CA SER A 254 2.82 -4.82 21.64
C SER A 254 2.34 -3.79 22.66
N PRO A 255 2.63 -3.97 23.97
CA PRO A 255 2.29 -2.98 25.00
C PRO A 255 2.96 -1.62 24.79
N TYR A 256 4.01 -1.55 23.95
CA TYR A 256 4.77 -0.34 23.65
C TYR A 256 4.26 0.43 22.42
N HIS A 257 3.14 0.01 21.82
CA HIS A 257 2.59 0.60 20.59
C HIS A 257 2.42 2.13 20.66
N TYR A 258 1.89 2.67 21.77
CA TYR A 258 1.69 4.11 21.96
C TYR A 258 3.00 4.90 22.00
N GLN A 259 4.06 4.33 22.56
CA GLN A 259 5.38 4.98 22.68
C GLN A 259 6.07 5.11 21.32
N ILE A 260 5.91 4.10 20.47
CA ILE A 260 6.48 4.07 19.12
C ILE A 260 5.68 4.99 18.19
N GLN A 261 4.35 4.99 18.31
CA GLN A 261 3.47 5.84 17.52
C GLN A 261 3.79 7.34 17.69
N GLY A 262 4.09 7.78 18.92
CA GLY A 262 4.43 9.18 19.21
C GLY A 262 5.73 9.68 18.56
N LYS A 263 6.65 8.80 18.17
CA LYS A 263 7.89 9.16 17.42
C LYS A 263 7.79 8.95 15.92
N VAL A 264 6.90 8.07 15.46
CA VAL A 264 6.71 7.77 14.03
C VAL A 264 5.71 8.73 13.37
N LYS A 265 4.73 9.26 14.13
CA LYS A 265 3.84 10.30 13.60
C LYS A 265 4.66 11.56 13.24
N PRO A 266 4.56 12.06 12.00
CA PRO A 266 5.16 13.33 11.61
C PRO A 266 4.49 14.52 12.32
#